data_AF-A0A821L0W8-F1
#
_entry.id   AF-A0A821L0W8-F1
#
_cell.length_a   1.000
_cell.length_b   1.000
_cell.length_c   1.000
_cell.angle_alpha   90.00
_cell.angle_beta   90.00
_cell.angle_gamma   90.00
#
_symmetry.space_group_name_H-M   'P 1'
#
loop_
_entity.id
_entity.type
_entity.pdbx_description
1 polymer ?
#
loop_
_entity_poly.entity_id
_entity_poly.type
_entity_poly.pdbx_seq_one_letter_code
_entity_poly.pdbx_strand_id
1 'polypeptide(L)'
;MDKFTYNLDSPRWDMRSNHINRHSHNFYEIDGVNPNNEELQSYFNFLSNLSGKLINNIRENIKTNYGLEKYEASVIDSNFNSTNSEYQIILKDYFKKMVKNSKYNDSTIFLLDFTDLSNFLLQSVVENNLSDLKEKASLSDIWYNQPFKFTVLRQQMKILMNVMETEICNNLSICIGNTLYSEFIVECLRNLLDTKENNLKSFFLAVSDILYEHMHTIKGNEVFRKKMEILAQLDSIYQRDAVDFMDEILTGQDTDIFQTQFIDLVQALRALIKFIDENYDLNYENVDKLDDLSKSFYDTKIYSNSDIKTSLEELVNNMEVNVKIWPLQVQSKLDYLWTQVTQIAARI
;
A
#
# COMPACT_ATOMS: atom_id res chain seq x y z
N MET A 1 26.99 -3.86 -16.12
CA MET A 1 27.08 -4.51 -14.81
C MET A 1 27.11 -3.51 -13.64
N ASP A 2 26.97 -2.19 -13.88
CA ASP A 2 26.89 -1.14 -12.84
C ASP A 2 25.51 -0.45 -12.77
N LYS A 3 24.40 -1.19 -12.96
CA LYS A 3 23.06 -0.57 -12.98
C LYS A 3 22.35 -0.48 -11.61
N PHE A 4 22.86 -1.16 -10.59
CA PHE A 4 22.17 -1.30 -9.30
C PHE A 4 23.17 -1.23 -8.13
N THR A 5 23.55 -0.02 -7.74
CA THR A 5 24.48 0.20 -6.62
C THR A 5 23.72 0.73 -5.40
N TYR A 6 23.44 -0.16 -4.45
CA TYR A 6 23.08 0.21 -3.09
C TYR A 6 24.35 0.46 -2.26
N ASN A 7 24.42 1.62 -1.62
CA ASN A 7 25.50 1.98 -0.70
C ASN A 7 25.17 1.45 0.71
N LEU A 8 25.93 0.47 1.18
CA LEU A 8 25.77 -0.15 2.50
C LEU A 8 26.05 0.80 3.68
N ASP A 9 26.70 1.94 3.41
CA ASP A 9 26.99 2.99 4.40
C ASP A 9 25.98 4.15 4.32
N SER A 10 25.00 4.09 3.41
CA SER A 10 23.97 5.13 3.27
C SER A 10 23.03 5.10 4.48
N PRO A 11 22.62 6.28 5.00
CA PRO A 11 21.56 6.34 6.00
C PRO A 11 20.30 5.69 5.44
N ARG A 12 19.52 5.08 6.35
CA ARG A 12 18.18 4.53 6.08
C ARG A 12 17.45 5.44 5.11
N TRP A 13 16.93 4.87 4.02
CA TRP A 13 15.79 5.50 3.38
C TRP A 13 14.66 5.41 4.41
N ASP A 14 14.42 6.53 5.07
CA ASP A 14 13.31 6.78 5.97
C ASP A 14 12.04 6.79 5.12
N MET A 15 11.62 5.60 4.64
CA MET A 15 10.33 5.45 3.96
C MET A 15 9.17 5.41 4.95
N ARG A 16 9.41 5.49 6.27
CA ARG A 16 8.41 5.74 7.32
C ARG A 16 9.03 6.05 8.68
N SER A 17 8.53 7.10 9.29
CA SER A 17 8.92 7.67 10.58
C SER A 17 8.98 6.68 11.74
N ASN A 18 10.05 6.77 12.50
CA ASN A 18 10.34 6.26 13.85
C ASN A 18 9.16 5.86 14.77
N HIS A 19 8.42 4.76 14.55
CA HIS A 19 7.65 4.10 15.63
C HIS A 19 7.43 2.60 15.35
N ILE A 20 8.48 1.78 15.45
CA ILE A 20 8.30 0.32 15.57
C ILE A 20 7.84 0.03 17.01
N ASN A 21 6.53 -0.05 17.23
CA ASN A 21 5.99 -0.68 18.44
C ASN A 21 6.08 -2.20 18.27
N ARG A 22 6.86 -2.83 19.14
CA ARG A 22 7.32 -4.21 19.01
C ARG A 22 6.38 -5.14 19.76
N HIS A 23 5.64 -5.96 19.02
CA HIS A 23 5.05 -7.18 19.56
C HIS A 23 5.65 -8.38 18.79
N SER A 24 6.83 -8.84 19.22
CA SER A 24 7.28 -10.17 18.84
C SER A 24 6.61 -11.16 19.78
N HIS A 25 5.80 -12.06 19.24
CA HIS A 25 5.42 -13.27 19.94
C HIS A 25 6.13 -14.44 19.26
N ASN A 26 7.21 -14.87 19.90
CA ASN A 26 7.90 -16.14 19.76
C ASN A 26 8.29 -16.55 18.33
N PHE A 27 9.41 -16.03 17.82
CA PHE A 27 10.51 -16.80 17.21
C PHE A 27 11.75 -15.89 16.99
N TYR A 28 12.95 -16.50 17.01
CA TYR A 28 14.29 -15.94 16.75
C TYR A 28 14.99 -15.15 17.88
N GLU A 29 15.56 -15.84 18.87
CA GLU A 29 16.88 -15.44 19.37
C GLU A 29 17.93 -16.19 18.53
N ILE A 30 18.42 -15.56 17.46
CA ILE A 30 19.60 -16.06 16.75
C ILE A 30 20.81 -15.34 17.34
N ASP A 31 21.69 -16.09 18.01
CA ASP A 31 22.96 -15.55 18.50
C ASP A 31 23.90 -15.23 17.32
N GLY A 32 23.84 -13.96 16.86
CA GLY A 32 24.77 -13.39 15.89
C GLY A 32 24.57 -13.84 14.43
N VAL A 33 25.15 -13.08 13.50
CA VAL A 33 25.07 -13.34 12.05
C VAL A 33 26.22 -14.25 11.61
N ASN A 34 25.93 -15.52 11.31
CA ASN A 34 26.89 -16.50 10.80
C ASN A 34 26.54 -16.91 9.35
N PRO A 35 27.48 -16.84 8.38
CA PRO A 35 27.22 -17.21 6.98
C PRO A 35 26.72 -18.65 6.75
N ASN A 36 27.02 -19.56 7.68
CA ASN A 36 26.60 -20.96 7.62
C ASN A 36 25.34 -21.23 8.47
N ASN A 37 24.68 -20.19 8.96
CA ASN A 37 23.43 -20.33 9.70
C ASN A 37 22.31 -20.76 8.72
N GLU A 38 21.75 -21.95 8.97
CA GLU A 38 20.66 -22.53 8.17
C GLU A 38 19.39 -21.65 8.14
N GLU A 39 19.13 -20.88 9.20
CA GLU A 39 17.98 -19.98 9.31
C GLU A 39 18.15 -18.76 8.41
N LEU A 40 19.35 -18.17 8.35
CA LEU A 40 19.66 -17.06 7.44
C LEU A 40 19.61 -17.50 5.98
N GLN A 41 20.07 -18.72 5.67
CA GLN A 41 19.94 -19.30 4.33
C GLN A 41 18.49 -19.59 3.96
N SER A 42 17.68 -20.06 4.93
CA SER A 42 16.24 -20.29 4.74
C SER A 42 15.50 -18.99 4.47
N TYR A 43 15.82 -17.93 5.23
CA TYR A 43 15.29 -16.59 5.01
C TYR A 43 15.71 -16.02 3.64
N PHE A 44 16.97 -16.14 3.26
CA PHE A 44 17.42 -15.74 1.91
C PHE A 44 16.62 -16.45 0.83
N ASN A 45 16.44 -17.77 0.93
CA ASN A 45 15.66 -18.55 -0.02
C ASN A 45 14.19 -18.12 -0.06
N PHE A 46 13.58 -17.86 1.09
CA PHE A 46 12.22 -17.32 1.19
C PHE A 46 12.11 -15.98 0.46
N LEU A 47 12.94 -15.00 0.82
CA LEU A 47 12.89 -13.66 0.25
C LEU A 47 13.21 -13.68 -1.25
N SER A 48 14.20 -14.47 -1.67
CA SER A 48 14.55 -14.72 -3.06
C SER A 48 13.36 -15.26 -3.86
N ASN A 49 12.67 -16.27 -3.33
CA ASN A 49 11.53 -16.87 -4.01
C ASN A 49 10.35 -15.89 -4.09
N LEU A 50 10.10 -15.15 -3.02
CA LEU A 50 9.02 -14.17 -2.95
C LEU A 50 9.26 -12.98 -3.89
N SER A 51 10.43 -12.36 -3.83
CA SER A 51 10.82 -11.27 -4.75
C SER A 51 10.79 -11.70 -6.22
N GLY A 52 11.25 -12.92 -6.53
CA GLY A 52 11.16 -13.48 -7.88
C GLY A 52 9.71 -13.65 -8.37
N LYS A 53 8.78 -14.04 -7.48
CA LYS A 53 7.34 -14.07 -7.80
C LYS A 53 6.78 -12.66 -7.98
N LEU A 54 7.17 -11.70 -7.13
CA LEU A 54 6.70 -10.33 -7.20
C LEU A 54 7.08 -9.65 -8.53
N ILE A 55 8.28 -9.89 -9.05
CA ILE A 55 8.69 -9.38 -10.38
C ILE A 55 7.74 -9.86 -11.48
N ASN A 56 7.35 -11.14 -11.44
CA ASN A 56 6.40 -11.68 -12.43
C ASN A 56 5.00 -11.12 -12.24
N ASN A 57 4.55 -10.96 -10.99
CA ASN A 57 3.24 -10.36 -10.70
C ASN A 57 3.18 -8.90 -11.18
N ILE A 58 4.22 -8.11 -10.94
CA ILE A 58 4.33 -6.73 -11.45
C ILE A 58 4.23 -6.71 -12.97
N ARG A 59 5.01 -7.56 -13.66
CA ARG A 59 4.95 -7.66 -15.12
C ARG A 59 3.52 -7.92 -15.61
N GLU A 60 2.85 -8.91 -15.05
CA GLU A 60 1.50 -9.27 -15.46
C GLU A 60 0.49 -8.17 -15.11
N ASN A 61 0.57 -7.59 -13.91
CA ASN A 61 -0.28 -6.47 -13.50
C ASN A 61 -0.17 -5.29 -14.44
N ILE A 62 1.06 -4.90 -14.80
CA ILE A 62 1.30 -3.80 -15.73
C ILE A 62 0.64 -4.07 -17.08
N LYS A 63 0.75 -5.30 -17.60
CA LYS A 63 0.16 -5.69 -18.87
C LYS A 63 -1.37 -5.73 -18.85
N THR A 64 -1.96 -6.18 -17.75
CA THR A 64 -3.41 -6.43 -17.70
C THR A 64 -4.21 -5.22 -17.24
N ASN A 65 -3.65 -4.40 -16.34
CA ASN A 65 -4.43 -3.44 -15.56
C ASN A 65 -4.27 -1.98 -16.01
N TYR A 66 -3.37 -1.71 -16.96
CA TYR A 66 -2.96 -0.36 -17.34
C TYR A 66 -3.25 -0.02 -18.81
N GLY A 67 -4.11 -0.80 -19.47
CA GLY A 67 -4.62 -0.47 -20.81
C GLY A 67 -3.55 -0.33 -21.89
N LEU A 68 -2.42 -1.02 -21.74
CA LEU A 68 -1.27 -0.92 -22.65
C LEU A 68 -1.62 -1.34 -24.08
N GLU A 69 -1.07 -0.64 -25.06
CA GLU A 69 -1.13 -1.10 -26.45
C GLU A 69 -0.34 -2.41 -26.63
N LYS A 70 -0.66 -3.19 -27.66
CA LYS A 70 0.03 -4.46 -27.94
C LYS A 70 1.56 -4.32 -28.04
N TYR A 71 2.04 -3.19 -28.57
CA TYR A 71 3.48 -2.93 -28.67
C TYR A 71 4.08 -2.62 -27.29
N GLU A 72 3.38 -1.88 -26.43
CA GLU A 72 3.86 -1.54 -25.09
C GLU A 72 3.90 -2.79 -24.22
N ALA A 73 2.86 -3.64 -24.30
CA ALA A 73 2.83 -4.92 -23.62
C ALA A 73 3.99 -5.84 -24.04
N SER A 74 4.39 -5.85 -25.32
CA SER A 74 5.53 -6.67 -25.78
C SER A 74 6.88 -6.13 -25.33
N VAL A 75 7.02 -4.80 -25.20
CA VAL A 75 8.21 -4.17 -24.59
C VAL A 75 8.32 -4.56 -23.12
N ILE A 76 7.22 -4.52 -22.37
CA ILE A 76 7.19 -4.98 -20.97
C ILE A 76 7.59 -6.46 -20.86
N ASP A 77 7.04 -7.32 -21.72
CA ASP A 77 7.43 -8.74 -21.75
C ASP A 77 8.92 -8.94 -22.00
N SER A 78 9.49 -8.21 -22.96
CA SER A 78 10.92 -8.28 -23.29
C SER A 78 11.79 -7.84 -22.12
N ASN A 79 11.46 -6.70 -21.50
CA ASN A 79 12.24 -6.10 -20.41
C ASN A 79 12.25 -7.00 -19.15
N PHE A 80 11.11 -7.58 -18.79
CA PHE A 80 11.02 -8.42 -17.59
C PHE A 80 11.56 -9.85 -17.76
N ASN A 81 11.73 -10.38 -18.98
CA ASN A 81 12.14 -11.78 -19.20
C ASN A 81 13.56 -12.13 -18.68
N SER A 82 14.52 -11.20 -18.71
CA SER A 82 15.88 -11.41 -18.19
C SER A 82 16.06 -11.00 -16.73
N THR A 83 15.10 -10.26 -16.19
CA THR A 83 15.23 -9.48 -14.95
C THR A 83 15.35 -10.34 -13.70
N ASN A 84 14.61 -11.46 -13.60
CA ASN A 84 14.65 -12.30 -12.41
C ASN A 84 16.07 -12.88 -12.17
N SER A 85 16.73 -13.36 -13.23
CA SER A 85 18.07 -13.93 -13.09
C SER A 85 19.13 -12.92 -12.65
N GLU A 86 19.07 -11.69 -13.18
CA GLU A 86 19.98 -10.60 -12.83
C GLU A 86 19.75 -10.14 -11.38
N TYR A 87 18.48 -9.95 -11.01
CA TYR A 87 18.09 -9.60 -9.64
C TYR A 87 18.61 -10.62 -8.62
N GLN A 88 18.44 -11.93 -8.87
CA GLN A 88 18.88 -12.98 -7.95
C GLN A 88 20.39 -13.01 -7.74
N ILE A 89 21.17 -12.73 -8.80
CA ILE A 89 22.63 -12.63 -8.71
C ILE A 89 23.01 -11.46 -7.80
N ILE A 90 22.39 -10.29 -8.01
CA ILE A 90 22.65 -9.07 -7.23
C ILE A 90 22.26 -9.27 -5.77
N LEU A 91 21.05 -9.79 -5.51
CA LEU A 91 20.54 -10.04 -4.16
C LEU A 91 21.48 -11.00 -3.38
N LYS A 92 21.92 -12.09 -4.02
CA LYS A 92 22.85 -13.06 -3.42
C LYS A 92 24.21 -12.43 -3.09
N ASP A 93 24.71 -11.55 -3.95
CA ASP A 93 25.98 -10.87 -3.71
C ASP A 93 25.88 -9.88 -2.55
N TYR A 94 24.78 -9.14 -2.44
CA TYR A 94 24.56 -8.28 -1.28
C TYR A 94 24.33 -9.05 0.02
N PHE A 95 23.59 -10.16 -0.02
CA PHE A 95 23.42 -11.03 1.15
C PHE A 95 24.78 -11.44 1.73
N LYS A 96 25.68 -11.95 0.87
CA LYS A 96 27.04 -12.34 1.27
C LYS A 96 27.86 -11.18 1.84
N LYS A 97 27.67 -9.96 1.33
CA LYS A 97 28.36 -8.76 1.83
C LYS A 97 27.83 -8.35 3.20
N MET A 98 26.50 -8.29 3.36
CA MET A 98 25.86 -7.89 4.62
C MET A 98 26.14 -8.89 5.74
N VAL A 99 26.09 -10.20 5.45
CA VAL A 99 26.39 -11.25 6.44
C VAL A 99 27.82 -11.13 7.01
N LYS A 100 28.76 -10.63 6.20
CA LYS A 100 30.18 -10.43 6.61
C LYS A 100 30.42 -9.08 7.29
N ASN A 101 29.42 -8.21 7.38
CA ASN A 101 29.55 -6.86 7.91
C ASN A 101 29.39 -6.90 9.44
N SER A 102 30.41 -6.42 10.15
CA SER A 102 30.46 -6.39 11.62
C SER A 102 29.42 -5.48 12.28
N LYS A 103 28.67 -4.68 11.51
CA LYS A 103 27.52 -3.90 11.98
C LYS A 103 26.36 -4.80 12.42
N TYR A 104 26.21 -6.00 11.85
CA TYR A 104 25.09 -6.89 12.12
C TYR A 104 25.44 -7.94 13.17
N ASN A 105 25.27 -7.56 14.44
CA ASN A 105 25.36 -8.48 15.58
C ASN A 105 23.99 -9.02 16.03
N ASP A 106 22.91 -8.44 15.48
CA ASP A 106 21.52 -8.78 15.78
C ASP A 106 20.86 -9.28 14.48
N SER A 107 20.26 -10.47 14.54
CA SER A 107 19.61 -11.09 13.39
C SER A 107 18.37 -10.34 12.94
N THR A 108 17.55 -9.83 13.85
CA THR A 108 16.33 -9.09 13.50
C THR A 108 16.66 -7.82 12.73
N ILE A 109 17.69 -7.08 13.16
CA ILE A 109 18.19 -5.91 12.44
C ILE A 109 18.69 -6.30 11.04
N PHE A 110 19.42 -7.42 10.92
CA PHE A 110 19.86 -7.92 9.63
C PHE A 110 18.68 -8.28 8.70
N LEU A 111 17.68 -8.99 9.20
CA LEU A 111 16.51 -9.42 8.41
C LEU A 111 15.72 -8.22 7.89
N LEU A 112 15.51 -7.19 8.72
CA LEU A 112 14.83 -5.95 8.32
C LEU A 112 15.67 -5.18 7.27
N ASP A 113 16.93 -4.89 7.56
CA ASP A 113 17.80 -4.15 6.63
C ASP A 113 17.98 -4.89 5.29
N PHE A 114 17.98 -6.23 5.30
CA PHE A 114 18.05 -7.04 4.07
C PHE A 114 16.73 -7.05 3.29
N THR A 115 15.58 -7.01 3.98
CA THR A 115 14.27 -6.79 3.36
C THR A 115 14.22 -5.45 2.64
N ASP A 116 14.66 -4.38 3.32
CA ASP A 116 14.68 -3.03 2.75
C ASP A 116 15.58 -2.94 1.51
N LEU A 117 16.76 -3.58 1.57
CA LEU A 117 17.62 -3.71 0.41
C LEU A 117 16.91 -4.45 -0.74
N SER A 118 16.27 -5.58 -0.46
CA SER A 118 15.52 -6.35 -1.44
C SER A 118 14.46 -5.49 -2.13
N ASN A 119 13.70 -4.73 -1.35
CA ASN A 119 12.69 -3.79 -1.85
C ASN A 119 13.30 -2.68 -2.71
N PHE A 120 14.40 -2.06 -2.29
CA PHE A 120 15.12 -1.07 -3.07
C PHE A 120 15.60 -1.62 -4.43
N LEU A 121 16.15 -2.84 -4.42
CA LEU A 121 16.60 -3.50 -5.64
C LEU A 121 15.43 -3.81 -6.57
N LEU A 122 14.30 -4.26 -6.02
CA LEU A 122 13.06 -4.48 -6.79
C LEU A 122 12.55 -3.18 -7.41
N GLN A 123 12.52 -2.08 -6.65
CA GLN A 123 12.15 -0.77 -7.17
C GLN A 123 13.03 -0.36 -8.33
N SER A 124 14.35 -0.43 -8.15
CA SER A 124 15.32 -0.07 -9.19
C SER A 124 15.14 -0.91 -10.45
N VAL A 125 14.86 -2.20 -10.26
CA VAL A 125 14.56 -3.15 -11.34
C VAL A 125 13.29 -2.74 -12.09
N VAL A 126 12.21 -2.45 -11.37
CA VAL A 126 10.93 -2.07 -12.00
C VAL A 126 11.07 -0.74 -12.73
N GLU A 127 11.68 0.27 -12.11
CA GLU A 127 11.93 1.58 -12.71
C GLU A 127 12.71 1.45 -14.03
N ASN A 128 13.80 0.68 -14.04
CA ASN A 128 14.58 0.42 -15.25
C ASN A 128 13.79 -0.32 -16.33
N ASN A 129 12.89 -1.23 -15.96
CA ASN A 129 12.08 -1.96 -16.93
C ASN A 129 10.90 -1.14 -17.47
N LEU A 130 10.52 -0.07 -16.78
CA LEU A 130 9.50 0.89 -17.20
C LEU A 130 10.07 2.09 -17.96
N SER A 131 11.39 2.23 -18.09
CA SER A 131 12.02 3.37 -18.77
C SER A 131 11.56 3.56 -20.22
N ASP A 132 11.18 2.47 -20.88
CA ASP A 132 10.79 2.45 -22.29
C ASP A 132 9.28 2.67 -22.50
N LEU A 133 8.49 2.76 -21.42
CA LEU A 133 7.13 3.28 -21.50
C LEU A 133 7.21 4.78 -21.81
N LYS A 134 6.66 5.18 -22.96
CA LYS A 134 6.71 6.57 -23.41
C LYS A 134 6.12 7.48 -22.33
N GLU A 135 6.86 8.54 -21.96
CA GLU A 135 6.51 9.52 -20.92
C GLU A 135 5.31 10.43 -21.27
N LYS A 136 4.31 9.94 -21.99
CA LYS A 136 3.12 10.74 -22.26
C LYS A 136 2.26 10.78 -21.00
N ALA A 137 1.78 11.97 -20.66
CA ALA A 137 0.58 12.08 -19.83
C ALA A 137 -0.50 11.27 -20.52
N SER A 138 -0.95 10.22 -19.85
CA SER A 138 -2.04 9.39 -20.34
C SER A 138 -3.34 10.12 -20.05
N LEU A 139 -4.41 9.81 -20.78
CA LEU A 139 -5.76 10.25 -20.38
C LEU A 139 -6.13 9.77 -18.96
N SER A 140 -5.39 8.79 -18.40
CA SER A 140 -5.54 8.28 -17.05
C SER A 140 -5.10 9.21 -15.91
N ASP A 141 -4.37 10.30 -16.17
CA ASP A 141 -3.79 11.13 -15.10
C ASP A 141 -4.83 12.11 -14.47
N ILE A 142 -6.02 11.62 -14.11
CA ILE A 142 -7.15 12.45 -13.63
C ILE A 142 -6.86 13.09 -12.26
N TRP A 143 -6.10 12.42 -11.39
CA TRP A 143 -5.86 12.86 -10.01
C TRP A 143 -4.50 13.55 -9.82
N TYR A 144 -3.56 13.32 -10.74
CA TYR A 144 -2.16 13.73 -10.64
C TYR A 144 -1.70 14.54 -11.85
N ASN A 145 -0.65 15.35 -11.67
CA ASN A 145 0.05 16.09 -12.72
C ASN A 145 1.33 15.37 -13.21
N GLN A 146 1.42 14.06 -13.05
CA GLN A 146 2.62 13.28 -13.36
C GLN A 146 2.41 12.38 -14.58
N PRO A 147 3.46 12.11 -15.38
CA PRO A 147 3.38 11.15 -16.48
C PRO A 147 2.97 9.75 -16.05
N PHE A 148 2.23 9.06 -16.93
CA PHE A 148 1.68 7.71 -16.71
C PHE A 148 2.67 6.69 -16.14
N LYS A 149 3.92 6.67 -16.66
CA LYS A 149 4.94 5.73 -16.19
C LYS A 149 5.23 5.86 -14.68
N PHE A 150 5.16 7.08 -14.13
CA PHE A 150 5.41 7.32 -12.71
C PHE A 150 4.22 6.87 -11.88
N THR A 151 3.00 7.02 -12.39
CA THR A 151 1.79 6.44 -11.80
C THR A 151 1.90 4.92 -11.71
N VAL A 152 2.29 4.25 -12.81
CA VAL A 152 2.51 2.80 -12.83
C VAL A 152 3.58 2.40 -11.81
N LEU A 153 4.77 3.04 -11.85
CA LEU A 153 5.85 2.75 -10.93
C LEU A 153 5.39 2.90 -9.47
N ARG A 154 4.76 4.03 -9.11
CA ARG A 154 4.27 4.33 -7.77
C ARG A 154 3.30 3.26 -7.28
N GLN A 155 2.27 2.93 -8.05
CA GLN A 155 1.27 1.94 -7.67
C GLN A 155 1.89 0.54 -7.52
N GLN A 156 2.78 0.15 -8.43
CA GLN A 156 3.47 -1.14 -8.33
C GLN A 156 4.40 -1.21 -7.11
N MET A 157 5.03 -0.10 -6.72
CA MET A 157 5.83 -0.06 -5.49
C MET A 157 4.96 -0.20 -4.24
N LYS A 158 3.79 0.44 -4.20
CA LYS A 158 2.84 0.27 -3.08
C LYS A 158 2.39 -1.18 -2.93
N ILE A 159 2.02 -1.82 -4.03
CA ILE A 159 1.64 -3.25 -4.06
C ILE A 159 2.80 -4.12 -3.58
N LEU A 160 3.99 -3.91 -4.13
CA LEU A 160 5.18 -4.70 -3.82
C LEU A 160 5.53 -4.62 -2.34
N MET A 161 5.61 -3.41 -1.80
CA MET A 161 5.93 -3.19 -0.39
C MET A 161 4.89 -3.85 0.50
N ASN A 162 3.60 -3.66 0.19
CA ASN A 162 2.50 -4.25 0.98
C ASN A 162 2.59 -5.78 1.01
N VAL A 163 2.74 -6.43 -0.15
CA VAL A 163 2.83 -7.90 -0.22
C VAL A 163 4.10 -8.41 0.49
N MET A 164 5.22 -7.70 0.35
CA MET A 164 6.46 -8.05 1.04
C MET A 164 6.29 -8.02 2.57
N GLU A 165 5.68 -6.95 3.10
CA GLU A 165 5.40 -6.76 4.52
C GLU A 165 4.47 -7.84 5.06
N THR A 166 3.33 -8.06 4.38
CA THR A 166 2.34 -9.07 4.76
C THR A 166 2.96 -10.48 4.79
N GLU A 167 3.75 -10.85 3.78
CA GLU A 167 4.36 -12.18 3.72
C GLU A 167 5.47 -12.38 4.76
N ILE A 168 6.28 -11.35 5.03
CA ILE A 168 7.28 -11.41 6.10
C ILE A 168 6.61 -11.53 7.46
N CYS A 169 5.56 -10.74 7.71
CA CYS A 169 4.78 -10.82 8.94
C CYS A 169 4.14 -12.21 9.10
N ASN A 170 3.48 -12.73 8.06
CA ASN A 170 2.77 -14.02 8.13
C ASN A 170 3.71 -15.23 8.26
N ASN A 171 4.84 -15.25 7.56
CA ASN A 171 5.74 -16.41 7.54
C ASN A 171 6.81 -16.37 8.62
N LEU A 172 7.20 -15.17 9.09
CA LEU A 172 8.32 -14.99 10.00
C LEU A 172 7.94 -14.30 11.32
N SER A 173 6.69 -13.85 11.46
CA SER A 173 6.21 -13.09 12.63
C SER A 173 7.02 -11.82 12.90
N ILE A 174 7.62 -11.26 11.83
CA ILE A 174 8.30 -9.97 11.85
C ILE A 174 7.33 -8.96 11.23
N CYS A 175 6.58 -8.28 12.08
CA CYS A 175 5.52 -7.36 11.66
C CYS A 175 5.88 -5.93 12.06
N ILE A 176 5.53 -4.97 11.22
CA ILE A 176 5.50 -3.56 11.59
C ILE A 176 4.14 -3.32 12.22
N GLY A 177 4.14 -2.88 13.49
CA GLY A 177 2.90 -2.56 14.19
C GLY A 177 2.31 -1.27 13.63
N ASN A 178 1.04 -1.32 13.25
CA ASN A 178 0.27 -0.13 12.92
C ASN A 178 -0.03 0.64 14.21
N THR A 179 0.33 1.92 14.21
CA THR A 179 0.20 2.85 15.34
C THR A 179 -0.84 3.95 15.08
N LEU A 180 -1.41 4.00 13.88
CA LEU A 180 -2.47 4.93 13.48
C LEU A 180 -3.61 4.17 12.83
N TYR A 181 -4.85 4.66 12.98
CA TYR A 181 -6.02 4.08 12.30
C TYR A 181 -5.84 4.11 10.77
N SER A 182 -5.29 5.21 10.25
CA SER A 182 -5.03 5.39 8.82
C SER A 182 -4.07 4.35 8.22
N GLU A 183 -3.15 3.76 8.99
CA GLU A 183 -2.21 2.75 8.51
C GLU A 183 -2.93 1.43 8.12
N PHE A 184 -3.95 1.03 8.88
CA PHE A 184 -4.79 -0.12 8.54
C PHE A 184 -5.60 0.11 7.26
N ILE A 185 -6.13 1.33 7.09
CA ILE A 185 -6.87 1.70 5.87
C ILE A 185 -5.94 1.70 4.65
N VAL A 186 -4.72 2.21 4.81
CA VAL A 186 -3.67 2.19 3.78
C VAL A 186 -3.36 0.77 3.33
N GLU A 187 -3.22 -0.18 4.25
CA GLU A 187 -3.02 -1.59 3.92
C GLU A 187 -4.20 -2.15 3.08
N CYS A 188 -5.44 -1.85 3.49
CA CYS A 188 -6.64 -2.26 2.76
C CYS A 188 -6.68 -1.69 1.34
N LEU A 189 -6.37 -0.39 1.16
CA LEU A 189 -6.32 0.27 -0.15
C LEU A 189 -5.25 -0.35 -1.05
N ARG A 190 -4.06 -0.66 -0.50
CA ARG A 190 -2.97 -1.29 -1.27
C ARG A 190 -3.31 -2.69 -1.73
N ASN A 191 -4.08 -3.44 -0.95
CA ASN A 191 -4.61 -4.74 -1.39
C ASN A 191 -5.56 -4.59 -2.60
N LEU A 192 -6.33 -3.50 -2.67
CA LEU A 192 -7.19 -3.21 -3.82
C LEU A 192 -6.38 -2.83 -5.08
N LEU A 193 -5.21 -2.21 -4.93
CA LEU A 193 -4.35 -1.88 -6.09
C LEU A 193 -3.88 -3.12 -6.87
N ASP A 194 -3.90 -4.31 -6.27
CA ASP A 194 -3.50 -5.59 -6.88
C ASP A 194 -4.69 -6.53 -7.19
N THR A 195 -5.93 -6.04 -7.09
CA THR A 195 -7.12 -6.87 -7.31
C THR A 195 -7.61 -6.83 -8.76
N LYS A 196 -8.51 -7.74 -9.17
CA LYS A 196 -9.11 -7.74 -10.51
C LYS A 196 -10.14 -6.62 -10.69
N GLU A 197 -10.41 -6.21 -11.92
CA GLU A 197 -11.41 -5.18 -12.26
C GLU A 197 -12.78 -5.39 -11.59
N ASN A 198 -13.32 -6.61 -11.64
CA ASN A 198 -14.61 -6.91 -11.02
C ASN A 198 -14.61 -6.63 -9.50
N ASN A 199 -13.50 -6.85 -8.82
CA ASN A 199 -13.40 -6.61 -7.38
C ASN A 199 -13.31 -5.11 -7.07
N LEU A 200 -12.62 -4.32 -7.91
CA LEU A 200 -12.63 -2.84 -7.80
C LEU A 200 -14.03 -2.28 -8.02
N LYS A 201 -14.73 -2.78 -9.04
CA LYS A 201 -16.13 -2.41 -9.28
C LYS A 201 -17.01 -2.71 -8.08
N SER A 202 -16.92 -3.94 -7.53
CA SER A 202 -17.67 -4.33 -6.33
C SER A 202 -17.32 -3.46 -5.13
N PHE A 203 -16.06 -3.10 -4.94
CA PHE A 203 -15.63 -2.17 -3.89
C PHE A 203 -16.33 -0.81 -4.01
N PHE A 204 -16.26 -0.15 -5.17
CA PHE A 204 -16.85 1.19 -5.33
C PHE A 204 -18.39 1.18 -5.26
N LEU A 205 -19.04 0.10 -5.71
CA LEU A 205 -20.48 -0.10 -5.48
C LEU A 205 -20.79 -0.26 -4.00
N ALA A 206 -20.03 -1.08 -3.28
CA ALA A 206 -20.21 -1.26 -1.85
C ALA A 206 -19.98 0.06 -1.08
N VAL A 207 -18.97 0.85 -1.42
CA VAL A 207 -18.77 2.19 -0.83
C VAL A 207 -20.00 3.08 -1.05
N SER A 208 -20.61 3.05 -2.24
CA SER A 208 -21.86 3.79 -2.50
C SER A 208 -23.00 3.36 -1.59
N ASP A 209 -23.20 2.05 -1.43
CA ASP A 209 -24.24 1.49 -0.56
C ASP A 209 -24.02 1.88 0.90
N ILE A 210 -22.78 1.80 1.39
CA ILE A 210 -22.40 2.18 2.75
C ILE A 210 -22.66 3.66 3.02
N LEU A 211 -22.31 4.54 2.07
CA LEU A 211 -22.59 5.98 2.19
C LEU A 211 -24.08 6.27 2.30
N TYR A 212 -24.94 5.44 1.69
CA TYR A 212 -26.38 5.56 1.81
C TYR A 212 -26.89 5.03 3.15
N GLU A 213 -26.48 3.84 3.55
CA GLU A 213 -26.92 3.18 4.78
C GLU A 213 -26.47 3.96 6.03
N HIS A 214 -25.26 4.52 6.00
CA HIS A 214 -24.67 5.30 7.09
C HIS A 214 -24.71 6.82 6.86
N MET A 215 -25.64 7.34 6.05
CA MET A 215 -25.69 8.76 5.69
C MET A 215 -25.75 9.72 6.89
N HIS A 216 -26.33 9.27 8.01
CA HIS A 216 -26.44 10.07 9.24
C HIS A 216 -25.10 10.19 9.98
N THR A 217 -24.29 9.15 9.91
CA THR A 217 -22.95 9.06 10.52
C THR A 217 -21.92 9.72 9.61
N ILE A 218 -21.85 9.32 8.34
CA ILE A 218 -20.78 9.71 7.40
C ILE A 218 -21.09 11.06 6.71
N LYS A 219 -22.22 11.70 7.03
CA LYS A 219 -22.72 12.93 6.36
C LYS A 219 -22.70 12.82 4.84
N GLY A 220 -22.77 11.60 4.30
CA GLY A 220 -22.76 11.33 2.87
C GLY A 220 -23.92 12.06 2.20
N ASN A 221 -23.63 12.79 1.12
CA ASN A 221 -24.65 13.45 0.32
C ASN A 221 -24.90 12.67 -0.98
N GLU A 222 -26.05 12.90 -1.60
CA GLU A 222 -26.47 12.20 -2.83
C GLU A 222 -25.45 12.39 -3.97
N VAL A 223 -24.78 13.54 -4.02
CA VAL A 223 -23.76 13.83 -5.04
C VAL A 223 -22.53 12.96 -4.86
N PHE A 224 -22.05 12.82 -3.62
CA PHE A 224 -20.89 11.98 -3.30
C PHE A 224 -21.18 10.51 -3.57
N ARG A 225 -22.37 10.02 -3.22
CA ARG A 225 -22.83 8.68 -3.56
C ARG A 225 -22.82 8.44 -5.07
N LYS A 226 -23.45 9.32 -5.85
CA LYS A 226 -23.47 9.22 -7.32
C LYS A 226 -22.07 9.21 -7.93
N LYS A 227 -21.11 9.93 -7.34
CA LYS A 227 -19.70 9.89 -7.80
C LYS A 227 -19.06 8.54 -7.57
N MET A 228 -19.32 7.87 -6.45
CA MET A 228 -18.85 6.50 -6.22
C MET A 228 -19.47 5.52 -7.23
N GLU A 229 -20.78 5.64 -7.52
CA GLU A 229 -21.44 4.85 -8.56
C GLU A 229 -20.82 5.07 -9.95
N ILE A 230 -20.47 6.32 -10.28
CA ILE A 230 -19.78 6.65 -11.54
C ILE A 230 -18.39 6.01 -11.57
N LEU A 231 -17.58 6.14 -10.50
CA LEU A 231 -16.26 5.50 -10.40
C LEU A 231 -16.35 3.98 -10.59
N ALA A 232 -17.39 3.34 -10.07
CA ALA A 232 -17.62 1.91 -10.25
C ALA A 232 -17.89 1.49 -11.71
N GLN A 233 -18.30 2.42 -12.58
CA GLN A 233 -18.51 2.16 -14.01
C GLN A 233 -17.34 2.60 -14.89
N LEU A 234 -16.33 3.27 -14.34
CA LEU A 234 -15.11 3.61 -15.08
C LEU A 234 -14.21 2.40 -15.29
N ASP A 235 -13.29 2.50 -16.24
CA ASP A 235 -12.25 1.51 -16.46
C ASP A 235 -11.39 1.32 -15.20
N SER A 236 -10.86 0.10 -15.00
CA SER A 236 -10.09 -0.28 -13.82
C SER A 236 -8.88 0.62 -13.53
N ILE A 237 -8.33 1.26 -14.56
CA ILE A 237 -7.24 2.23 -14.40
C ILE A 237 -7.65 3.43 -13.54
N TYR A 238 -8.82 4.03 -13.81
CA TYR A 238 -9.33 5.18 -13.06
C TYR A 238 -9.76 4.79 -11.65
N GLN A 239 -10.26 3.57 -11.49
CA GLN A 239 -10.58 2.99 -10.20
C GLN A 239 -9.32 2.82 -9.34
N ARG A 240 -8.21 2.33 -9.91
CA ARG A 240 -6.92 2.25 -9.22
C ARG A 240 -6.36 3.62 -8.91
N ASP A 241 -6.47 4.57 -9.83
CA ASP A 241 -5.97 5.92 -9.56
C ASP A 241 -6.74 6.60 -8.43
N ALA A 242 -8.05 6.32 -8.29
CA ALA A 242 -8.83 6.78 -7.15
C ALA A 242 -8.39 6.11 -5.83
N VAL A 243 -8.09 4.82 -5.84
CA VAL A 243 -7.52 4.10 -4.68
C VAL A 243 -6.14 4.66 -4.30
N ASP A 244 -5.27 4.85 -5.29
CA ASP A 244 -3.92 5.40 -5.14
C ASP A 244 -3.95 6.84 -4.62
N PHE A 245 -4.89 7.65 -5.11
CA PHE A 245 -5.18 8.98 -4.61
C PHE A 245 -5.55 8.99 -3.13
N MET A 246 -6.44 8.09 -2.71
CA MET A 246 -6.81 7.97 -1.30
C MET A 246 -5.63 7.51 -0.44
N ASP A 247 -4.79 6.57 -0.91
CA ASP A 247 -3.58 6.12 -0.21
C ASP A 247 -2.58 7.27 0.03
N GLU A 248 -2.29 8.11 -0.97
CA GLU A 248 -1.39 9.27 -0.82
C GLU A 248 -1.94 10.34 0.14
N ILE A 249 -3.26 10.51 0.17
CA ILE A 249 -3.91 11.42 1.13
C ILE A 249 -3.65 10.92 2.55
N LEU A 250 -3.88 9.64 2.81
CA LEU A 250 -3.73 9.02 4.12
C LEU A 250 -2.27 8.98 4.59
N THR A 251 -1.35 8.66 3.69
CA THR A 251 0.09 8.57 3.99
C THR A 251 0.80 9.92 4.05
N GLY A 252 0.14 11.01 3.62
CA GLY A 252 0.69 12.36 3.69
C GLY A 252 1.81 12.67 2.69
N GLN A 253 2.04 11.81 1.69
CA GLN A 253 3.06 11.99 0.65
C GLN A 253 2.76 13.21 -0.28
N ASP A 254 3.78 13.80 -0.90
CA ASP A 254 3.83 15.17 -1.47
C ASP A 254 2.53 15.76 -2.04
N THR A 255 2.19 17.00 -1.67
CA THR A 255 0.98 17.70 -2.17
C THR A 255 1.13 18.28 -3.58
N ASP A 256 2.36 18.50 -4.02
CA ASP A 256 2.65 19.29 -5.23
C ASP A 256 2.35 18.51 -6.51
N ILE A 257 2.09 17.21 -6.38
CA ILE A 257 1.83 16.30 -7.50
C ILE A 257 0.34 16.21 -7.85
N PHE A 258 -0.56 16.69 -6.99
CA PHE A 258 -2.00 16.65 -7.24
C PHE A 258 -2.44 17.74 -8.22
N GLN A 259 -3.51 17.49 -8.97
CA GLN A 259 -4.10 18.55 -9.79
C GLN A 259 -4.68 19.66 -8.90
N THR A 260 -4.51 20.92 -9.33
CA THR A 260 -4.87 22.13 -8.56
C THR A 260 -6.32 22.13 -8.09
N GLN A 261 -7.24 21.57 -8.89
CA GLN A 261 -8.67 21.51 -8.57
C GLN A 261 -9.01 20.59 -7.38
N PHE A 262 -8.11 19.67 -6.98
CA PHE A 262 -8.33 18.77 -5.84
C PHE A 262 -7.58 19.19 -4.57
N ILE A 263 -6.77 20.25 -4.60
CA ILE A 263 -5.95 20.65 -3.44
C ILE A 263 -6.81 20.89 -2.19
N ASP A 264 -7.94 21.59 -2.32
CA ASP A 264 -8.85 21.86 -1.20
C ASP A 264 -9.44 20.56 -0.63
N LEU A 265 -9.76 19.58 -1.50
CA LEU A 265 -10.28 18.29 -1.07
C LEU A 265 -9.20 17.48 -0.33
N VAL A 266 -7.97 17.47 -0.86
CA VAL A 266 -6.82 16.81 -0.23
C VAL A 266 -6.57 17.39 1.17
N GLN A 267 -6.56 18.72 1.31
CA GLN A 267 -6.37 19.37 2.60
C GLN A 267 -7.49 19.04 3.60
N ALA A 268 -8.75 19.04 3.15
CA ALA A 268 -9.89 18.70 4.00
C ALA A 268 -9.85 17.23 4.45
N LEU A 269 -9.53 16.30 3.54
CA LEU A 269 -9.41 14.87 3.87
C LEU A 269 -8.25 14.61 4.83
N ARG A 270 -7.09 15.25 4.64
CA ARG A 270 -5.97 15.14 5.58
C ARG A 270 -6.31 15.67 6.96
N ALA A 271 -7.01 16.81 7.03
CA ALA A 271 -7.46 17.36 8.31
C ALA A 271 -8.44 16.40 9.02
N LEU A 272 -9.36 15.77 8.28
CA LEU A 272 -10.26 14.77 8.80
C LEU A 272 -9.51 13.54 9.33
N ILE A 273 -8.62 12.96 8.53
CA ILE A 273 -7.90 11.72 8.88
C ILE A 273 -6.94 11.94 10.03
N LYS A 274 -6.16 13.03 10.00
CA LYS A 274 -5.30 13.40 11.12
C LYS A 274 -6.09 13.54 12.42
N PHE A 275 -7.29 14.14 12.35
CA PHE A 275 -8.15 14.26 13.51
C PHE A 275 -8.66 12.90 14.00
N ILE A 276 -8.94 11.95 13.10
CA ILE A 276 -9.30 10.59 13.46
C ILE A 276 -8.12 9.89 14.14
N ASP A 277 -6.93 9.93 13.53
CA ASP A 277 -5.71 9.33 14.08
C ASP A 277 -5.35 9.86 15.47
N GLU A 278 -5.55 11.16 15.73
CA GLU A 278 -5.29 11.77 17.04
C GLU A 278 -6.28 11.35 18.14
N ASN A 279 -7.45 10.83 17.80
CA ASN A 279 -8.53 10.54 18.76
C ASN A 279 -8.95 9.07 18.82
N TYR A 280 -8.62 8.27 17.81
CA TYR A 280 -8.97 6.85 17.76
C TYR A 280 -8.22 6.07 18.84
N ASP A 281 -8.95 5.27 19.63
CA ASP A 281 -8.37 4.50 20.73
C ASP A 281 -7.79 3.18 20.22
N LEU A 282 -6.47 3.13 20.01
CA LEU A 282 -5.73 1.93 19.61
C LEU A 282 -5.36 1.05 20.82
N ASN A 283 -6.38 0.63 21.57
CA ASN A 283 -6.24 -0.43 22.56
C ASN A 283 -6.15 -1.82 21.88
N TYR A 284 -5.72 -2.85 22.62
CA TYR A 284 -5.54 -4.21 22.08
C TYR A 284 -6.79 -4.75 21.37
N GLU A 285 -7.99 -4.53 21.92
CA GLU A 285 -9.24 -5.03 21.31
C GLU A 285 -9.54 -4.34 19.97
N ASN A 286 -9.27 -3.03 19.86
CA ASN A 286 -9.48 -2.31 18.61
C ASN A 286 -8.41 -2.64 17.57
N VAL A 287 -7.16 -2.85 17.99
CA VAL A 287 -6.09 -3.31 17.09
C VAL A 287 -6.42 -4.68 16.52
N ASP A 288 -6.80 -5.66 17.36
CA ASP A 288 -7.18 -7.01 16.92
C ASP A 288 -8.33 -6.96 15.88
N LYS A 289 -9.34 -6.11 16.12
CA LYS A 289 -10.44 -5.91 15.16
C LYS A 289 -9.97 -5.30 13.84
N LEU A 290 -9.06 -4.33 13.88
CA LEU A 290 -8.54 -3.69 12.67
C LEU A 290 -7.65 -4.65 11.86
N ASP A 291 -6.89 -5.52 12.54
CA ASP A 291 -6.12 -6.59 11.91
C ASP A 291 -7.03 -7.62 11.24
N ASP A 292 -8.10 -8.06 11.92
CA ASP A 292 -9.11 -8.96 11.34
C ASP A 292 -9.78 -8.35 10.10
N LEU A 293 -10.08 -7.04 10.13
CA LEU A 293 -10.61 -6.31 8.99
C LEU A 293 -9.63 -6.25 7.83
N SER A 294 -8.36 -5.89 8.11
CA SER A 294 -7.31 -5.83 7.10
C SER A 294 -7.14 -7.19 6.40
N LYS A 295 -7.19 -8.27 7.18
CA LYS A 295 -7.16 -9.64 6.67
C LYS A 295 -8.37 -10.00 5.80
N SER A 296 -9.58 -9.55 6.15
CA SER A 296 -10.77 -9.75 5.31
C SER A 296 -10.65 -9.06 3.94
N PHE A 297 -10.08 -7.85 3.91
CA PHE A 297 -9.75 -7.16 2.66
C PHE A 297 -8.71 -7.94 1.84
N TYR A 298 -7.70 -8.50 2.49
CA TYR A 298 -6.71 -9.37 1.84
C TYR A 298 -7.33 -10.65 1.29
N ASP A 299 -8.22 -11.33 2.03
CA ASP A 299 -8.89 -12.54 1.56
C ASP A 299 -9.82 -12.28 0.37
N THR A 300 -10.35 -11.06 0.25
CA THR A 300 -11.14 -10.61 -0.90
C THR A 300 -10.33 -10.63 -2.20
N LYS A 301 -9.02 -10.34 -2.11
CA LYS A 301 -8.10 -10.46 -3.24
C LYS A 301 -7.86 -11.92 -3.65
N ILE A 302 -7.76 -12.84 -2.69
CA ILE A 302 -7.30 -14.21 -2.93
C ILE A 302 -8.44 -15.18 -3.27
N TYR A 303 -9.52 -15.17 -2.49
CA TYR A 303 -10.49 -16.26 -2.50
C TYR A 303 -11.79 -15.94 -3.23
N SER A 304 -12.00 -14.69 -3.67
CA SER A 304 -13.23 -14.24 -4.35
C SER A 304 -14.53 -14.48 -3.55
N ASN A 305 -14.42 -14.85 -2.27
CA ASN A 305 -15.52 -15.39 -1.45
C ASN A 305 -15.90 -14.50 -0.27
N SER A 306 -15.10 -13.49 0.09
CA SER A 306 -15.45 -12.53 1.13
C SER A 306 -16.28 -11.39 0.55
N ASP A 307 -17.33 -11.01 1.28
CA ASP A 307 -18.17 -9.88 0.91
C ASP A 307 -17.47 -8.59 1.31
N ILE A 308 -16.98 -7.86 0.31
CA ILE A 308 -16.32 -6.56 0.50
C ILE A 308 -17.25 -5.56 1.18
N LYS A 309 -18.57 -5.70 0.98
CA LYS A 309 -19.56 -4.87 1.67
C LYS A 309 -19.53 -5.13 3.16
N THR A 310 -19.59 -6.39 3.59
CA THR A 310 -19.52 -6.75 5.03
C THR A 310 -18.25 -6.20 5.68
N SER A 311 -17.11 -6.31 5.00
CA SER A 311 -15.84 -5.77 5.54
C SER A 311 -15.88 -4.24 5.70
N LEU A 312 -16.53 -3.54 4.76
CA LEU A 312 -16.75 -2.08 4.87
C LEU A 312 -17.76 -1.72 5.97
N GLU A 313 -18.85 -2.49 6.13
CA GLU A 313 -19.83 -2.30 7.21
C GLU A 313 -19.17 -2.44 8.58
N GLU A 314 -18.37 -3.49 8.77
CA GLU A 314 -17.65 -3.71 10.02
C GLU A 314 -16.64 -2.60 10.32
N LEU A 315 -15.95 -2.09 9.30
CA LEU A 315 -15.05 -0.94 9.43
C LEU A 315 -15.80 0.31 9.90
N VAL A 316 -16.95 0.62 9.28
CA VAL A 316 -17.77 1.78 9.66
C VAL A 316 -18.33 1.61 11.08
N ASN A 317 -18.82 0.41 11.41
CA ASN A 317 -19.35 0.11 12.74
C ASN A 317 -18.28 0.25 13.83
N ASN A 318 -17.06 -0.22 13.55
CA ASN A 318 -15.92 -0.06 14.45
C ASN A 318 -15.61 1.43 14.72
N MET A 319 -15.63 2.26 13.67
CA MET A 319 -15.46 3.70 13.80
C MET A 319 -16.61 4.35 14.58
N GLU A 320 -17.86 3.97 14.31
CA GLU A 320 -19.03 4.47 15.03
C GLU A 320 -18.98 4.18 16.54
N VAL A 321 -18.52 2.99 16.93
CA VAL A 321 -18.35 2.62 18.34
C VAL A 321 -17.29 3.51 18.99
N ASN A 322 -16.17 3.76 18.33
CA ASN A 322 -15.13 4.68 18.82
C ASN A 322 -15.65 6.12 18.95
N VAL A 323 -16.35 6.65 17.95
CA VAL A 323 -16.86 8.02 17.99
C VAL A 323 -17.85 8.24 19.14
N LYS A 324 -18.67 7.23 19.48
CA LYS A 324 -19.67 7.32 20.57
C LYS A 324 -19.04 7.55 21.94
N ILE A 325 -17.80 7.12 22.16
CA ILE A 325 -17.10 7.29 23.45
C ILE A 325 -16.29 8.58 23.51
N TRP A 326 -16.07 9.27 22.38
CA TRP A 326 -15.31 10.51 22.37
C TRP A 326 -16.05 11.66 23.06
N PRO A 327 -15.34 12.65 23.63
CA PRO A 327 -15.97 13.85 24.17
C PRO A 327 -16.80 14.61 23.11
N LEU A 328 -17.94 15.21 23.50
CA LEU A 328 -18.85 15.90 22.57
C LEU A 328 -18.17 16.97 21.70
N GLN A 329 -17.18 17.67 22.24
CA GLN A 329 -16.38 18.65 21.49
C GLN A 329 -15.57 18.03 20.35
N VAL A 330 -15.09 16.79 20.54
CA VAL A 330 -14.35 16.01 19.54
C VAL A 330 -15.33 15.52 18.47
N GLN A 331 -16.49 14.98 18.88
CA GLN A 331 -17.55 14.58 17.96
C GLN A 331 -18.03 15.74 17.08
N SER A 332 -18.25 16.93 17.69
CA SER A 332 -18.69 18.13 16.96
C SER A 332 -17.65 18.59 15.93
N LYS A 333 -16.36 18.46 16.25
CA LYS A 333 -15.27 18.78 15.31
C LYS A 333 -15.20 17.75 14.18
N LEU A 334 -15.37 16.46 14.48
CA LEU A 334 -15.47 15.41 13.48
C LEU A 334 -16.61 15.71 12.47
N ASP A 335 -17.80 16.03 12.97
CA ASP A 335 -18.97 16.38 12.15
C ASP A 335 -18.69 17.58 11.23
N TYR A 336 -18.01 18.61 11.76
CA TYR A 336 -17.60 19.77 10.98
C TYR A 336 -16.63 19.40 9.84
N LEU A 337 -15.61 18.59 10.14
CA LEU A 337 -14.61 18.15 9.15
C LEU A 337 -15.25 17.28 8.04
N TRP A 338 -16.13 16.34 8.40
CA TRP A 338 -16.90 15.56 7.42
C TRP A 338 -17.77 16.45 6.53
N THR A 339 -18.41 17.46 7.10
CA THR A 339 -19.23 18.42 6.34
C THR A 339 -18.37 19.21 5.34
N GLN A 340 -17.16 19.62 5.71
CA GLN A 340 -16.26 20.29 4.78
C GLN A 340 -15.85 19.39 3.61
N VAL A 341 -15.42 18.16 3.90
CA VAL A 341 -15.02 17.17 2.87
C VAL A 341 -16.15 16.96 1.88
N THR A 342 -17.37 16.69 2.36
CA THR A 342 -18.52 16.40 1.51
C THR A 342 -18.98 17.60 0.68
N GLN A 343 -18.88 18.82 1.21
CA GLN A 343 -19.18 20.04 0.46
C GLN A 343 -18.16 20.34 -0.64
N ILE A 344 -16.87 20.14 -0.37
CA ILE A 344 -15.80 20.33 -1.37
C ILE A 344 -15.90 19.24 -2.44
N ALA A 345 -16.02 17.98 -2.03
CA ALA A 345 -16.18 16.85 -2.93
C ALA A 345 -17.42 16.99 -3.84
N ALA A 346 -18.48 17.68 -3.42
CA ALA A 346 -19.64 17.93 -4.27
C ALA A 346 -19.37 18.92 -5.42
N ARG A 347 -18.38 19.81 -5.28
CA ARG A 347 -18.08 20.91 -6.24
C ARG A 347 -17.13 20.51 -7.37
N ILE A 348 -16.29 19.51 -7.13
CA ILE A 348 -15.30 18.97 -8.08
C ILE A 348 -15.93 17.83 -8.85
#